data_AF-A0A1C3VFJ3-F1
#
_entry.id   AF-A0A1C3VFJ3-F1
#
_cell.length_a   1.000
_cell.length_b   1.000
_cell.length_c   1.000
_cell.angle_alpha   90.00
_cell.angle_beta   90.00
_cell.angle_gamma   90.00
#
_symmetry.space_group_name_H-M   'P 1'
#
loop_
_entity.id
_entity.type
_entity.pdbx_description
1 polymer ?
#
loop_
_entity_poly.entity_id
_entity_poly.type
_entity_poly.pdbx_seq_one_letter_code
_entity_poly.pdbx_strand_id
1 'polypeptide(L)'
;MATAPTQMSVVRAAGVRQVRLVCGIILFAFVVSHFLNHALGNISVDAMETGVYYHTLFWQFLPVAIVFYTAALTHMGLGVYALYQRRQFRWRTIEPLQLVLGLSIPVLVMGHVIGVRLAQTLYGHEKLYPQELYLFFVAAPGLLWQMTILLLIAWVHGCIGVYFWLRLKPFFTRAAPYLLAAAVLIPTLSLLGIYQGGRSVAADSDDGEWRKQHLTRSKVGTVAEGNTLERIAGGLTMGYFGLLGLVLAARGVRALRERRGGMIALSYGNGKTVRVPKGLSVLEASLRHNVPHASVCGGRARCSTCRIRIIGDHDALPTPSQREAFVLTRVGTADPSIRLACQLRPTSDLSFFQLFAAHTHATDGASTSASIGQERYLVSLFVDMRGSTQLAEKRLPFDTVFIVNRFLGAVSQAVIENGGQPNQFVGDGMLALFGLAADPQTACRQAMKAAAGIAAHIDELNDLLSHDLRQPIRFGIGIHGGEVIIGDIGYRDHIVFTALGDAVNVAVRLQDMTKTLACEAVVSDEVRRTADIADDALPQQEVAIRGRDQPLAVRVVANARELAALVDRSKRVAA
;
A
#
# COMPACT_ATOMS: atom_id res chain seq x y z
N MET A 1 -16.31 -26.42 -36.05
CA MET A 1 -17.40 -25.62 -35.45
C MET A 1 -18.06 -26.47 -34.37
N ALA A 2 -17.67 -26.26 -33.12
CA ALA A 2 -18.34 -26.83 -31.95
C ALA A 2 -18.51 -25.69 -30.95
N THR A 3 -19.76 -25.29 -30.76
CA THR A 3 -20.19 -24.17 -29.93
C THR A 3 -19.98 -24.49 -28.45
N ALA A 4 -19.17 -23.68 -27.77
CA ALA A 4 -19.01 -23.73 -26.32
C ALA A 4 -20.31 -23.30 -25.62
N PRO A 5 -20.75 -23.96 -24.53
CA PRO A 5 -21.91 -23.52 -23.79
C PRO A 5 -21.56 -22.26 -22.98
N THR A 6 -22.25 -21.18 -23.30
CA THR A 6 -22.30 -19.92 -22.54
C THR A 6 -22.94 -20.20 -21.17
N GLN A 7 -22.12 -20.44 -20.14
CA GLN A 7 -22.61 -20.43 -18.77
C GLN A 7 -22.88 -18.99 -18.34
N MET A 8 -24.17 -18.62 -18.31
CA MET A 8 -24.67 -17.42 -17.67
C MET A 8 -24.23 -17.37 -16.21
N SER A 9 -23.51 -16.30 -15.86
CA SER A 9 -23.10 -15.97 -14.50
C SER A 9 -24.32 -15.62 -13.64
N VAL A 10 -24.63 -16.45 -12.65
CA VAL A 10 -25.59 -16.10 -11.60
C VAL A 10 -24.89 -16.25 -10.24
N VAL A 11 -24.58 -15.09 -9.65
CA VAL A 11 -24.15 -14.83 -8.27
C VAL A 11 -22.92 -15.63 -7.78
N ARG A 12 -21.73 -15.02 -7.89
CA ARG A 12 -20.57 -15.43 -7.09
C ARG A 12 -20.94 -15.34 -5.60
N ALA A 13 -20.88 -16.46 -4.87
CA ALA A 13 -21.06 -16.48 -3.43
C ALA A 13 -20.13 -15.44 -2.76
N ALA A 14 -20.72 -14.45 -2.09
CA ALA A 14 -19.95 -13.41 -1.40
C ALA A 14 -19.15 -14.03 -0.25
N GLY A 15 -17.83 -13.91 -0.29
CA GLY A 15 -16.99 -14.44 0.79
C GLY A 15 -17.23 -13.70 2.12
N VAL A 16 -17.05 -14.38 3.25
CA VAL A 16 -17.24 -13.85 4.62
C VAL A 16 -16.62 -12.45 4.84
N ARG A 17 -15.47 -12.16 4.23
CA ARG A 17 -14.81 -10.85 4.33
C ARG A 17 -15.55 -9.74 3.57
N GLN A 18 -16.14 -10.06 2.42
CA GLN A 18 -16.93 -9.10 1.65
C GLN A 18 -18.20 -8.75 2.41
N VAL A 19 -18.87 -9.76 2.98
CA VAL A 19 -20.00 -9.54 3.90
C VAL A 19 -19.59 -8.65 5.07
N ARG A 20 -18.48 -8.98 5.76
CA ARG A 20 -17.97 -8.14 6.86
C ARG A 20 -17.70 -6.70 6.46
N LEU A 21 -17.11 -6.48 5.28
CA LEU A 21 -16.81 -5.14 4.76
C LEU A 21 -18.09 -4.37 4.45
N VAL A 22 -19.06 -4.99 3.74
CA VAL A 22 -20.33 -4.35 3.40
C VAL A 22 -21.09 -3.97 4.67
N CYS A 23 -21.23 -4.90 5.63
CA CYS A 23 -21.85 -4.60 6.90
C CYS A 23 -21.09 -3.48 7.65
N GLY A 24 -19.76 -3.53 7.65
CA GLY A 24 -18.94 -2.50 8.29
C GLY A 24 -19.10 -1.11 7.65
N ILE A 25 -19.24 -1.03 6.32
CA ILE A 25 -19.49 0.23 5.61
C ILE A 25 -20.87 0.79 5.96
N ILE A 26 -21.90 -0.05 6.05
CA ILE A 26 -23.25 0.37 6.44
C ILE A 26 -23.23 0.96 7.86
N LEU A 27 -22.59 0.26 8.81
CA LEU A 27 -22.45 0.74 10.19
C LEU A 27 -21.62 2.01 10.27
N PHE A 28 -20.54 2.09 9.49
CA PHE A 28 -19.69 3.29 9.49
C PHE A 28 -20.41 4.50 8.88
N ALA A 29 -21.25 4.29 7.86
CA ALA A 29 -22.10 5.35 7.32
C ALA A 29 -23.08 5.90 8.37
N PHE A 30 -23.70 5.02 9.16
CA PHE A 30 -24.53 5.41 10.30
C PHE A 30 -23.73 6.22 11.33
N VAL A 31 -22.55 5.74 11.72
CA VAL A 31 -21.69 6.44 12.68
C VAL A 31 -21.28 7.83 12.15
N VAL A 32 -20.89 7.93 10.87
CA VAL A 32 -20.55 9.21 10.24
C VAL A 32 -21.74 10.18 10.27
N SER A 33 -22.93 9.75 9.81
CA SER A 33 -24.10 10.63 9.81
C SER A 33 -24.53 11.04 11.22
N HIS A 34 -24.39 10.13 12.19
CA HIS A 34 -24.70 10.42 13.59
C HIS A 34 -23.72 11.43 14.21
N PHE A 35 -22.42 11.33 13.89
CA PHE A 35 -21.41 12.27 14.38
C PHE A 35 -21.52 13.64 13.72
N LEU A 36 -21.88 13.69 12.45
CA LEU A 36 -22.23 14.95 11.80
C LEU A 36 -23.44 15.60 12.47
N ASN A 37 -24.41 14.80 12.94
CA ASN A 37 -25.52 15.32 13.73
C ASN A 37 -25.08 15.88 15.08
N HIS A 38 -24.19 15.18 15.80
CA HIS A 38 -23.58 15.71 17.02
C HIS A 38 -22.85 17.04 16.79
N ALA A 39 -22.18 17.19 15.65
CA ALA A 39 -21.49 18.43 15.29
C ALA A 39 -22.43 19.62 15.08
N LEU A 40 -23.74 19.40 14.86
CA LEU A 40 -24.73 20.49 14.81
C LEU A 40 -24.88 21.20 16.16
N GLY A 41 -24.43 20.59 17.27
CA GLY A 41 -24.40 21.24 18.58
C GLY A 41 -23.44 22.42 18.67
N ASN A 42 -22.53 22.57 17.69
CA ASN A 42 -21.72 23.79 17.54
C ASN A 42 -22.54 24.99 17.02
N ILE A 43 -23.77 24.75 16.55
CA ILE A 43 -24.71 25.78 16.11
C ILE A 43 -25.73 26.02 17.22
N SER A 44 -26.52 24.99 17.58
CA SER A 44 -27.49 25.03 18.68
C SER A 44 -28.02 23.63 18.99
N VAL A 45 -28.70 23.48 20.14
CA VAL A 45 -29.41 22.25 20.50
C VAL A 45 -30.58 21.99 19.53
N ASP A 46 -31.29 23.03 19.11
CA ASP A 46 -32.38 22.93 18.11
C ASP A 46 -31.91 22.41 16.75
N ALA A 47 -30.69 22.80 16.35
CA ALA A 47 -30.08 22.29 15.12
C ALA A 47 -29.80 20.77 15.24
N MET A 48 -29.35 20.31 16.41
CA MET A 48 -29.16 18.87 16.68
C MET A 48 -30.49 18.10 16.63
N GLU A 49 -31.56 18.65 17.22
CA GLU A 49 -32.90 18.05 17.17
C GLU A 49 -33.45 18.00 15.74
N THR A 50 -33.32 19.08 14.99
CA THR A 50 -33.76 19.13 13.59
C THR A 50 -32.99 18.12 12.74
N GLY A 51 -31.67 18.04 12.92
CA GLY A 51 -30.85 17.06 12.22
C GLY A 51 -31.20 15.62 12.61
N VAL A 52 -31.46 15.35 13.90
CA VAL A 52 -31.75 13.98 14.36
C VAL A 52 -33.08 13.49 13.83
N TYR A 53 -34.05 14.39 13.63
CA TYR A 53 -35.30 14.07 12.97
C TYR A 53 -35.06 13.49 11.56
N TYR A 54 -34.28 14.18 10.71
CA TYR A 54 -33.97 13.66 9.37
C TYR A 54 -33.09 12.39 9.42
N HIS A 55 -32.15 12.35 10.36
CA HIS A 55 -31.31 11.18 10.58
C HIS A 55 -32.16 9.94 10.92
N THR A 56 -33.09 10.08 11.87
CA THR A 56 -34.00 9.00 12.28
C THR A 56 -34.98 8.64 11.17
N LEU A 57 -35.53 9.62 10.45
CA LEU A 57 -36.41 9.37 9.31
C LEU A 57 -35.76 8.44 8.27
N PHE A 58 -34.50 8.68 7.92
CA PHE A 58 -33.78 7.83 6.97
C PHE A 58 -33.43 6.46 7.56
N TRP A 59 -32.77 6.42 8.73
CA TRP A 59 -32.26 5.16 9.29
C TRP A 59 -33.35 4.25 9.87
N GLN A 60 -34.50 4.80 10.22
CA GLN A 60 -35.66 4.05 10.69
C GLN A 60 -36.69 3.77 9.60
N PHE A 61 -36.48 4.26 8.37
CA PHE A 61 -37.28 3.82 7.22
C PHE A 61 -37.16 2.31 7.09
N LEU A 62 -38.29 1.58 7.09
CA LEU A 62 -38.32 0.14 7.34
C LEU A 62 -37.33 -0.68 6.49
N PRO A 63 -37.21 -0.49 5.16
CA PRO A 63 -36.20 -1.18 4.37
C PRO A 63 -34.76 -0.89 4.81
N VAL A 64 -34.44 0.37 5.15
CA VAL A 64 -33.11 0.78 5.62
C VAL A 64 -32.83 0.21 7.00
N ALA A 65 -33.83 0.23 7.89
CA ALA A 65 -33.73 -0.33 9.24
C ALA A 65 -33.44 -1.84 9.22
N ILE A 66 -34.16 -2.61 8.37
CA ILE A 66 -33.91 -4.05 8.21
C ILE A 66 -32.47 -4.30 7.77
N VAL A 67 -31.99 -3.54 6.77
CA VAL A 67 -30.61 -3.66 6.27
C VAL A 67 -29.59 -3.29 7.36
N PHE A 68 -29.83 -2.21 8.09
CA PHE A 68 -28.96 -1.73 9.15
C PHE A 68 -28.84 -2.73 10.30
N TYR A 69 -29.95 -3.21 10.86
CA TYR A 69 -29.91 -4.17 11.96
C TYR A 69 -29.35 -5.53 11.53
N THR A 70 -29.66 -5.98 10.32
CA THR A 70 -29.05 -7.19 9.75
C THR A 70 -27.53 -7.02 9.61
N ALA A 71 -27.07 -5.86 9.13
CA ALA A 71 -25.65 -5.53 9.06
C ALA A 71 -25.00 -5.48 10.44
N ALA A 72 -25.67 -4.88 11.44
CA ALA A 72 -25.18 -4.80 12.82
C ALA A 72 -24.97 -6.19 13.43
N LEU A 73 -26.00 -7.04 13.39
CA LEU A 73 -25.95 -8.41 13.92
C LEU A 73 -24.91 -9.25 13.18
N THR A 74 -24.88 -9.16 11.86
CA THR A 74 -23.91 -9.92 11.04
C THR A 74 -22.48 -9.46 11.32
N HIS A 75 -22.23 -8.14 11.39
CA HIS A 75 -20.90 -7.61 11.66
C HIS A 75 -20.40 -8.02 13.05
N MET A 76 -21.25 -7.91 14.07
CA MET A 76 -20.96 -8.34 15.43
C MET A 76 -20.67 -9.85 15.48
N GLY A 77 -21.53 -10.68 14.89
CA GLY A 77 -21.35 -12.13 14.82
C GLY A 77 -20.04 -12.52 14.12
N LEU A 78 -19.69 -11.83 13.04
CA LEU A 78 -18.42 -12.02 12.33
C LEU A 78 -17.20 -11.56 13.16
N GLY A 79 -17.36 -10.56 14.03
CA GLY A 79 -16.35 -10.15 15.02
C GLY A 79 -16.07 -11.25 16.05
N VAL A 80 -17.14 -11.80 16.64
CA VAL A 80 -17.05 -12.93 17.58
C VAL A 80 -16.49 -14.19 16.89
N TYR A 81 -16.92 -14.47 15.67
CA TYR A 81 -16.36 -15.57 14.87
C TYR A 81 -14.88 -15.34 14.54
N ALA A 82 -14.46 -14.09 14.30
CA ALA A 82 -13.05 -13.76 14.11
C ALA A 82 -12.22 -14.01 15.39
N LEU A 83 -12.78 -13.75 16.57
CA LEU A 83 -12.15 -14.11 17.86
C LEU A 83 -11.95 -15.62 17.98
N TYR A 84 -12.97 -16.42 17.64
CA TYR A 84 -12.86 -17.88 17.61
C TYR A 84 -11.78 -18.35 16.61
N GLN A 85 -11.78 -17.79 15.39
CA GLN A 85 -10.89 -18.24 14.32
C GLN A 85 -9.42 -17.87 14.54
N ARG A 86 -9.12 -16.77 15.24
CA ARG A 86 -7.72 -16.38 15.49
C ARG A 86 -6.99 -17.44 16.30
N ARG A 87 -5.86 -17.93 15.77
CA ARG A 87 -5.00 -18.89 16.49
C ARG A 87 -3.95 -18.19 17.36
N GLN A 88 -3.52 -16.98 17.00
CA GLN A 88 -2.48 -16.21 17.70
C GLN A 88 -2.85 -14.73 17.88
N PHE A 89 -2.40 -14.14 18.99
CA PHE A 89 -2.42 -12.71 19.24
C PHE A 89 -0.98 -12.18 19.17
N ARG A 90 -0.57 -11.70 17.99
CA ARG A 90 0.67 -10.93 17.88
C ARG A 90 0.32 -9.44 18.03
N TRP A 91 0.55 -8.90 19.22
CA TRP A 91 0.24 -7.52 19.61
C TRP A 91 0.93 -6.43 18.78
N ARG A 92 1.95 -6.80 18.00
CA ARG A 92 2.69 -5.87 17.12
C ARG A 92 1.93 -5.43 15.86
N THR A 93 0.68 -5.85 15.67
CA THR A 93 -0.12 -5.48 14.49
C THR A 93 -1.36 -4.70 14.91
N ILE A 94 -1.85 -3.79 14.05
CA ILE A 94 -3.10 -3.03 14.27
C ILE A 94 -4.34 -3.93 14.29
N GLU A 95 -4.23 -5.16 13.78
CA GLU A 95 -5.36 -6.09 13.66
C GLU A 95 -5.97 -6.58 14.99
N PRO A 96 -5.18 -7.04 16.00
CA PRO A 96 -5.67 -7.28 17.35
C PRO A 96 -6.34 -6.06 17.97
N LEU A 97 -5.75 -4.87 17.81
CA LEU A 97 -6.34 -3.63 18.30
C LEU A 97 -7.73 -3.41 17.68
N GLN A 98 -7.85 -3.53 16.35
CA GLN A 98 -9.14 -3.39 15.67
C GLN A 98 -10.20 -4.38 16.19
N LEU A 99 -9.79 -5.63 16.49
CA LEU A 99 -10.69 -6.64 17.05
C LEU A 99 -11.13 -6.28 18.47
N VAL A 100 -10.22 -5.87 19.34
CA VAL A 100 -10.55 -5.45 20.72
C VAL A 100 -11.50 -4.25 20.70
N LEU A 101 -11.19 -3.23 19.90
CA LEU A 101 -12.06 -2.07 19.71
C LEU A 101 -13.43 -2.48 19.18
N GLY A 102 -13.49 -3.38 18.19
CA GLY A 102 -14.76 -3.86 17.62
C GLY A 102 -15.61 -4.64 18.62
N LEU A 103 -14.98 -5.46 19.47
CA LEU A 103 -15.68 -6.29 20.46
C LEU A 103 -16.13 -5.50 21.69
N SER A 104 -15.53 -4.33 21.98
CA SER A 104 -15.95 -3.46 23.08
C SER A 104 -17.14 -2.57 22.73
N ILE A 105 -17.33 -2.22 21.45
CA ILE A 105 -18.43 -1.35 21.01
C ILE A 105 -19.81 -1.85 21.50
N PRO A 106 -20.20 -3.13 21.32
CA PRO A 106 -21.50 -3.61 21.80
C PRO A 106 -21.74 -3.36 23.29
N VAL A 107 -20.73 -3.55 24.13
CA VAL A 107 -20.82 -3.32 25.59
C VAL A 107 -21.03 -1.84 25.88
N LEU A 108 -20.25 -0.98 25.22
CA LEU A 108 -20.27 0.46 25.47
C LEU A 108 -21.55 1.15 24.98
N VAL A 109 -22.14 0.65 23.89
CA VAL A 109 -23.32 1.25 23.23
C VAL A 109 -24.65 0.67 23.72
N MET A 110 -24.65 -0.49 24.40
CA MET A 110 -25.85 -1.23 24.80
C MET A 110 -26.86 -0.36 25.55
N GLY A 111 -26.39 0.33 26.61
CA GLY A 111 -27.24 1.16 27.45
C GLY A 111 -27.85 2.33 26.69
N HIS A 112 -27.10 2.97 25.80
CA HIS A 112 -27.59 4.06 24.95
C HIS A 112 -28.66 3.57 23.96
N VAL A 113 -28.41 2.47 23.26
CA VAL A 113 -29.39 1.90 22.30
C VAL A 113 -30.68 1.48 23.00
N ILE A 114 -30.57 0.88 24.19
CA ILE A 114 -31.75 0.47 24.97
C ILE A 114 -32.50 1.69 25.51
N GLY A 115 -31.78 2.66 26.06
CA GLY A 115 -32.34 3.87 26.65
C GLY A 115 -33.07 4.78 25.67
N VAL A 116 -32.66 4.76 24.38
CA VAL A 116 -33.28 5.54 23.31
C VAL A 116 -34.23 4.66 22.47
N ARG A 117 -33.73 3.61 21.82
CA ARG A 117 -34.48 2.87 20.80
C ARG A 117 -35.45 1.84 21.39
N LEU A 118 -34.99 1.03 22.34
CA LEU A 118 -35.87 0.04 22.96
C LEU A 118 -36.94 0.72 23.83
N ALA A 119 -36.56 1.79 24.53
CA ALA A 119 -37.47 2.64 25.28
C ALA A 119 -38.59 3.23 24.40
N GLN A 120 -38.25 3.78 23.23
CA GLN A 120 -39.25 4.22 22.24
C GLN A 120 -40.16 3.07 21.80
N THR A 121 -39.60 1.89 21.54
CA THR A 121 -40.36 0.75 21.01
C THR A 121 -41.30 0.12 22.05
N LEU A 122 -40.87 0.02 23.30
CA LEU A 122 -41.65 -0.61 24.38
C LEU A 122 -42.62 0.34 25.05
N TYR A 123 -42.23 1.61 25.19
CA TYR A 123 -42.94 2.57 26.04
C TYR A 123 -43.32 3.88 25.32
N GLY A 124 -42.99 4.02 24.03
CA GLY A 124 -43.32 5.21 23.26
C GLY A 124 -42.53 6.46 23.67
N HIS A 125 -41.36 6.31 24.30
CA HIS A 125 -40.55 7.45 24.74
C HIS A 125 -40.08 8.31 23.55
N GLU A 126 -40.30 9.63 23.65
CA GLU A 126 -39.89 10.64 22.66
C GLU A 126 -38.58 11.33 23.08
N LYS A 127 -37.52 10.55 23.30
CA LYS A 127 -36.21 11.10 23.69
C LYS A 127 -35.49 11.70 22.49
N LEU A 128 -35.06 12.96 22.64
CA LEU A 128 -34.21 13.68 21.71
C LEU A 128 -32.95 14.19 22.44
N TYR A 129 -32.21 15.10 21.79
CA TYR A 129 -30.94 15.60 22.30
C TYR A 129 -31.02 16.26 23.68
N PRO A 130 -32.01 17.11 24.01
CA PRO A 130 -32.08 17.75 25.32
C PRO A 130 -32.13 16.75 26.48
N GLN A 131 -32.87 15.64 26.34
CA GLN A 131 -32.99 14.63 27.39
C GLN A 131 -31.68 13.85 27.58
N GLU A 132 -31.03 13.47 26.48
CA GLU A 132 -29.76 12.73 26.54
C GLU A 132 -28.62 13.63 27.04
N LEU A 133 -28.57 14.89 26.61
CA LEU A 133 -27.59 15.86 27.10
C LEU A 133 -27.80 16.20 28.58
N TYR A 134 -29.06 16.34 29.04
CA TYR A 134 -29.38 16.46 30.46
C TYR A 134 -28.90 15.25 31.25
N LEU A 135 -29.12 14.03 30.72
CA LEU A 135 -28.61 12.81 31.34
C LEU A 135 -27.09 12.82 31.47
N PHE A 136 -26.36 13.23 30.42
CA PHE A 136 -24.89 13.18 30.40
C PHE A 136 -24.20 14.33 31.14
N PHE A 137 -24.83 15.50 31.28
CA PHE A 137 -24.20 16.65 31.91
C PHE A 137 -24.74 16.95 33.31
N VAL A 138 -25.95 16.52 33.63
CA VAL A 138 -26.64 16.86 34.89
C VAL A 138 -26.96 15.61 35.70
N ALA A 139 -27.76 14.68 35.16
CA ALA A 139 -28.32 13.60 35.98
C ALA A 139 -27.33 12.45 36.25
N ALA A 140 -26.45 12.12 35.30
CA ALA A 140 -25.50 11.01 35.39
C ALA A 140 -24.19 11.32 34.63
N PRO A 141 -23.36 12.25 35.13
CA PRO A 141 -22.19 12.75 34.40
C PRO A 141 -21.12 11.71 34.06
N GLY A 142 -21.10 10.56 34.76
CA GLY A 142 -20.22 9.43 34.40
C GLY A 142 -20.49 8.87 33.01
N LEU A 143 -21.73 8.97 32.51
CA LEU A 143 -22.11 8.49 31.18
C LEU A 143 -21.47 9.30 30.05
N LEU A 144 -21.14 10.58 30.29
CA LEU A 144 -20.44 11.42 29.31
C LEU A 144 -19.09 10.81 28.91
N TRP A 145 -18.33 10.33 29.89
CA TRP A 145 -17.04 9.69 29.63
C TRP A 145 -17.21 8.38 28.86
N GLN A 146 -18.20 7.56 29.21
CA GLN A 146 -18.50 6.33 28.47
C GLN A 146 -18.87 6.63 27.01
N MET A 147 -19.72 7.64 26.76
CA MET A 147 -20.11 8.03 25.40
C MET A 147 -18.95 8.62 24.61
N THR A 148 -18.08 9.40 25.26
CA THR A 148 -16.84 9.94 24.65
C THR A 148 -15.89 8.82 24.24
N ILE A 149 -15.67 7.84 25.13
CA ILE A 149 -14.84 6.66 24.85
C ILE A 149 -15.45 5.84 23.71
N LEU A 150 -16.76 5.58 23.75
CA LEU A 150 -17.48 4.86 22.69
C LEU A 150 -17.32 5.56 21.33
N LEU A 151 -17.50 6.89 21.28
CA LEU A 151 -17.36 7.70 20.08
C LEU A 151 -15.98 7.50 19.45
N LEU A 152 -14.92 7.65 20.25
CA LEU A 152 -13.54 7.48 19.78
C LEU A 152 -13.24 6.04 19.35
N ILE A 153 -13.68 5.04 20.13
CA ILE A 153 -13.47 3.63 19.81
C ILE A 153 -14.17 3.24 18.51
N ALA A 154 -15.45 3.60 18.35
CA ALA A 154 -16.22 3.32 17.14
C ALA A 154 -15.61 3.98 15.91
N TRP A 155 -15.17 5.24 16.05
CA TRP A 155 -14.52 5.98 14.98
C TRP A 155 -13.21 5.34 14.53
N VAL A 156 -12.31 5.10 15.48
CA VAL A 156 -10.99 4.50 15.21
C VAL A 156 -11.16 3.11 14.61
N HIS A 157 -12.06 2.28 15.15
CA HIS A 157 -12.38 0.96 14.61
C HIS A 157 -12.80 1.04 13.13
N GLY A 158 -13.72 1.95 12.80
CA GLY A 158 -14.20 2.19 11.44
C GLY A 158 -13.11 2.69 10.49
N CYS A 159 -12.34 3.70 10.91
CA CYS A 159 -11.22 4.27 10.16
C CYS A 159 -10.15 3.22 9.82
N ILE A 160 -9.80 2.35 10.77
CA ILE A 160 -8.88 1.23 10.50
C ILE A 160 -9.46 0.31 9.40
N GLY A 161 -10.75 0.01 9.47
CA GLY A 161 -11.45 -0.83 8.48
C GLY A 161 -11.40 -0.23 7.07
N VAL A 162 -11.74 1.05 6.95
CA VAL A 162 -11.72 1.80 5.69
C VAL A 162 -10.29 1.92 5.14
N TYR A 163 -9.30 2.23 5.98
CA TYR A 163 -7.90 2.31 5.58
C TYR A 163 -7.40 1.00 4.97
N PHE A 164 -7.63 -0.14 5.64
CA PHE A 164 -7.21 -1.45 5.12
C PHE A 164 -7.94 -1.87 3.83
N TRP A 165 -9.11 -1.30 3.58
CA TRP A 165 -9.85 -1.51 2.34
C TRP A 165 -9.31 -0.64 1.19
N LEU A 166 -9.09 0.64 1.45
CA LEU A 166 -8.74 1.62 0.43
C LEU A 166 -7.24 1.68 0.11
N ARG A 167 -6.33 1.37 1.05
CA ARG A 167 -4.87 1.56 0.85
C ARG A 167 -4.23 0.84 -0.34
N LEU A 168 -4.92 -0.14 -0.92
CA LEU A 168 -4.46 -0.90 -2.09
C LEU A 168 -5.10 -0.41 -3.39
N LYS A 169 -5.92 0.65 -3.34
CA LYS A 169 -6.60 1.22 -4.51
C LYS A 169 -5.70 2.29 -5.15
N PRO A 170 -5.62 2.36 -6.50
CA PRO A 170 -4.75 3.30 -7.19
C PRO A 170 -4.99 4.77 -6.82
N PHE A 171 -6.25 5.14 -6.53
CA PHE A 171 -6.62 6.51 -6.16
C PHE A 171 -6.30 6.88 -4.71
N PHE A 172 -5.91 5.93 -3.85
CA PHE A 172 -5.79 6.16 -2.42
C PHE A 172 -4.75 7.22 -2.08
N THR A 173 -3.63 7.28 -2.80
CA THR A 173 -2.58 8.29 -2.58
C THR A 173 -3.11 9.71 -2.76
N ARG A 174 -4.00 9.93 -3.74
CA ARG A 174 -4.66 11.22 -3.98
C ARG A 174 -5.75 11.51 -2.94
N ALA A 175 -6.49 10.49 -2.52
CA ALA A 175 -7.59 10.65 -1.56
C ALA A 175 -7.13 10.72 -0.09
N ALA A 176 -5.94 10.22 0.24
CA ALA A 176 -5.46 10.06 1.60
C ALA A 176 -5.46 11.35 2.43
N PRO A 177 -5.04 12.53 1.91
CA PRO A 177 -5.07 13.78 2.68
C PRO A 177 -6.49 14.18 3.08
N TYR A 178 -7.47 14.05 2.17
CA TYR A 178 -8.87 14.38 2.45
C TYR A 178 -9.51 13.40 3.42
N LEU A 179 -9.21 12.11 3.29
CA LEU A 179 -9.68 11.09 4.22
C LEU A 179 -9.09 11.28 5.62
N LEU A 180 -7.81 11.69 5.71
CA LEU A 180 -7.18 12.02 6.97
C LEU A 180 -7.81 13.26 7.61
N ALA A 181 -8.05 14.32 6.83
CA ALA A 181 -8.75 15.51 7.30
C ALA A 181 -10.13 15.16 7.86
N ALA A 182 -10.92 14.37 7.13
CA ALA A 182 -12.22 13.89 7.61
C ALA A 182 -12.10 13.02 8.88
N ALA A 183 -11.09 12.14 8.94
CA ALA A 183 -10.84 11.27 10.09
C ALA A 183 -10.49 12.06 11.37
N VAL A 184 -9.95 13.27 11.26
CA VAL A 184 -9.63 14.14 12.40
C VAL A 184 -10.78 15.10 12.71
N LEU A 185 -11.34 15.76 11.69
CA LEU A 185 -12.32 16.83 11.88
C LEU A 185 -13.67 16.32 12.38
N ILE A 186 -14.20 15.22 11.84
CA ILE A 186 -15.53 14.72 12.21
C ILE A 186 -15.64 14.40 13.71
N PRO A 187 -14.77 13.57 14.33
CA PRO A 187 -14.88 13.28 15.76
C PRO A 187 -14.61 14.52 16.62
N THR A 188 -13.72 15.42 16.19
CA THR A 188 -13.41 16.65 16.91
C THR A 188 -14.62 17.59 16.96
N LEU A 189 -15.24 17.85 15.81
CA LEU A 189 -16.45 18.68 15.72
C LEU A 189 -17.64 18.03 16.44
N SER A 190 -17.76 16.70 16.36
CA SER A 190 -18.79 15.94 17.08
C SER A 190 -18.66 16.09 18.60
N LEU A 191 -17.45 15.92 19.15
CA LEU A 191 -17.19 16.06 20.59
C LEU A 191 -17.41 17.51 21.05
N LEU A 192 -16.95 18.48 20.27
CA LEU A 192 -17.17 19.90 20.57
C LEU A 192 -18.66 20.24 20.55
N GLY A 193 -19.43 19.72 19.59
CA GLY A 193 -20.87 19.94 19.50
C GLY A 193 -21.63 19.32 20.66
N ILE A 194 -21.28 18.10 21.10
CA ILE A 194 -21.85 17.48 22.32
C ILE A 194 -21.53 18.34 23.55
N TYR A 195 -20.29 18.82 23.68
CA TYR A 195 -19.88 19.65 24.80
C TYR A 195 -20.62 21.00 24.84
N GLN A 196 -20.72 21.68 23.71
CA GLN A 196 -21.43 22.96 23.61
C GLN A 196 -22.93 22.78 23.90
N GLY A 197 -23.58 21.81 23.26
CA GLY A 197 -24.98 21.49 23.49
C GLY A 197 -25.24 21.08 24.95
N GLY A 198 -24.37 20.24 25.51
CA GLY A 198 -24.46 19.79 26.90
C GLY A 198 -24.34 20.93 27.91
N ARG A 199 -23.41 21.87 27.67
CA ARG A 199 -23.29 23.08 28.48
C ARG A 199 -24.53 23.97 28.39
N SER A 200 -25.11 24.12 27.20
CA SER A 200 -26.38 24.87 27.02
C SER A 200 -27.49 24.21 27.83
N VAL A 201 -27.72 22.91 27.63
CA VAL A 201 -28.76 22.17 28.35
C VAL A 201 -28.55 22.18 29.85
N ALA A 202 -27.30 22.09 30.33
CA ALA A 202 -27.02 22.17 31.77
C ALA A 202 -27.47 23.52 32.34
N ALA A 203 -27.18 24.64 31.65
CA ALA A 203 -27.63 25.97 32.05
C ALA A 203 -29.15 26.13 31.95
N ASP A 204 -29.75 25.68 30.84
CA ASP A 204 -31.19 25.80 30.61
C ASP A 204 -31.99 24.95 31.62
N SER A 205 -31.42 23.83 32.07
CA SER A 205 -32.07 22.92 33.02
C SER A 205 -32.18 23.47 34.44
N ASP A 206 -31.58 24.61 34.75
CA ASP A 206 -31.82 25.30 36.02
C ASP A 206 -33.20 26.00 36.02
N ASP A 207 -33.79 26.25 34.84
CA ASP A 207 -35.17 26.71 34.71
C ASP A 207 -36.19 25.59 34.95
N GLY A 208 -37.13 25.84 35.86
CA GLY A 208 -38.21 24.93 36.19
C GLY A 208 -39.18 24.68 35.04
N GLU A 209 -39.41 25.67 34.16
CA GLU A 209 -40.27 25.50 33.00
C GLU A 209 -39.62 24.62 31.93
N TRP A 210 -38.31 24.80 31.69
CA TRP A 210 -37.55 23.91 30.84
C TRP A 210 -37.66 22.44 31.28
N ARG A 211 -37.52 22.16 32.59
CA ARG A 211 -37.66 20.80 33.11
C ARG A 211 -39.06 20.23 32.87
N LYS A 212 -40.12 21.02 33.07
CA LYS A 212 -41.50 20.59 32.81
C LYS A 212 -41.73 20.27 31.33
N GLN A 213 -41.12 21.02 30.42
CA GLN A 213 -41.27 20.82 28.97
C GLN A 213 -40.44 19.63 28.45
N HIS A 214 -39.24 19.40 29.00
CA HIS A 214 -38.28 18.44 28.46
C HIS A 214 -38.20 17.11 29.23
N LEU A 215 -38.63 17.06 30.49
CA LEU A 215 -38.60 15.86 31.33
C LEU A 215 -40.00 15.30 31.61
N THR A 216 -40.91 15.42 30.65
CA THR A 216 -42.25 14.84 30.72
C THR A 216 -42.19 13.31 30.75
N ARG A 217 -43.24 12.67 31.28
CA ARG A 217 -43.37 11.21 31.26
C ARG A 217 -43.27 10.62 29.85
N SER A 218 -43.82 11.30 28.83
CA SER A 218 -43.72 10.86 27.44
C SER A 218 -42.30 10.90 26.89
N LYS A 219 -41.42 11.76 27.43
CA LYS A 219 -40.03 11.88 26.98
C LYS A 219 -39.10 10.98 27.78
N VAL A 220 -39.14 11.02 29.11
CA VAL A 220 -38.14 10.30 29.94
C VAL A 220 -38.67 9.02 30.61
N GLY A 221 -39.98 8.80 30.61
CA GLY A 221 -40.63 7.64 31.22
C GLY A 221 -40.79 7.73 32.74
N THR A 222 -41.18 6.61 33.33
CA THR A 222 -41.25 6.43 34.79
C THR A 222 -40.00 5.75 35.36
N VAL A 223 -39.77 5.86 36.66
CA VAL A 223 -38.66 5.15 37.34
C VAL A 223 -38.77 3.63 37.15
N ALA A 224 -39.98 3.08 37.16
CA ALA A 224 -40.19 1.64 36.96
C ALA A 224 -39.83 1.18 35.53
N GLU A 225 -40.16 1.99 34.51
CA GLU A 225 -39.74 1.77 33.12
C GLU A 225 -38.22 1.86 33.01
N GLY A 226 -37.59 2.87 33.62
CA GLY A 226 -36.14 3.04 33.68
C GLY A 226 -35.42 1.83 34.29
N ASN A 227 -35.86 1.36 35.46
CA ASN A 227 -35.32 0.17 36.12
C ASN A 227 -35.49 -1.11 35.28
N THR A 228 -36.52 -1.17 34.44
CA THR A 228 -36.73 -2.31 33.54
C THR A 228 -35.76 -2.28 32.37
N LEU A 229 -35.59 -1.11 31.76
CA LEU A 229 -34.60 -0.89 30.69
C LEU A 229 -33.17 -1.17 31.18
N GLU A 230 -32.82 -0.73 32.39
CA GLU A 230 -31.51 -0.98 32.99
C GLU A 230 -31.26 -2.48 33.22
N ARG A 231 -32.26 -3.22 33.74
CA ARG A 231 -32.19 -4.68 33.89
C ARG A 231 -31.99 -5.39 32.55
N ILE A 232 -32.69 -4.97 31.50
CA ILE A 232 -32.51 -5.51 30.15
C ILE A 232 -31.09 -5.24 29.64
N ALA A 233 -30.59 -4.00 29.80
CA ALA A 233 -29.24 -3.63 29.39
C ALA A 233 -28.15 -4.42 30.12
N GLY A 234 -28.28 -4.58 31.44
CA GLY A 234 -27.38 -5.39 32.25
C GLY A 234 -27.40 -6.86 31.84
N GLY A 235 -28.59 -7.44 31.64
CA GLY A 235 -28.75 -8.83 31.21
C GLY A 235 -28.12 -9.12 29.85
N LEU A 236 -28.36 -8.25 28.86
CA LEU A 236 -27.75 -8.37 27.52
C LEU A 236 -26.23 -8.20 27.56
N THR A 237 -25.73 -7.27 28.36
CA THR A 237 -24.29 -7.06 28.56
C THR A 237 -23.62 -8.28 29.18
N MET A 238 -24.21 -8.84 30.24
CA MET A 238 -23.73 -10.07 30.88
C MET A 238 -23.78 -11.26 29.93
N GLY A 239 -24.86 -11.41 29.15
CA GLY A 239 -24.98 -12.44 28.13
C GLY A 239 -23.90 -12.34 27.06
N TYR A 240 -23.57 -11.11 26.62
CA TYR A 240 -22.48 -10.88 25.67
C TYR A 240 -21.10 -11.24 26.24
N PHE A 241 -20.80 -10.89 27.50
CA PHE A 241 -19.57 -11.35 28.16
C PHE A 241 -19.52 -12.88 28.29
N GLY A 242 -20.64 -13.52 28.62
CA GLY A 242 -20.77 -14.99 28.64
C GLY A 242 -20.46 -15.61 27.27
N LEU A 243 -20.99 -15.03 26.19
CA LEU A 243 -20.70 -15.45 24.81
C LEU A 243 -19.20 -15.34 24.49
N LEU A 244 -18.56 -14.23 24.84
CA LEU A 244 -17.11 -14.06 24.63
C LEU A 244 -16.31 -15.10 25.42
N GLY A 245 -16.68 -15.36 26.68
CA GLY A 245 -16.08 -16.39 27.52
C GLY A 245 -16.19 -17.79 26.91
N LEU A 246 -17.38 -18.17 26.43
CA LEU A 246 -17.63 -19.44 25.76
C LEU A 246 -16.77 -19.60 24.49
N VAL A 247 -16.64 -18.53 23.70
CA VAL A 247 -15.82 -18.53 22.49
C VAL A 247 -14.33 -18.71 22.81
N LEU A 248 -13.85 -18.06 23.87
CA LEU A 248 -12.46 -18.24 24.35
C LEU A 248 -12.23 -19.67 24.85
N ALA A 249 -13.18 -20.25 25.59
CA ALA A 249 -13.12 -21.66 26.02
C ALA A 249 -13.12 -22.62 24.82
N ALA A 250 -14.03 -22.44 23.86
CA ALA A 250 -14.10 -23.24 22.63
C ALA A 250 -12.80 -23.15 21.81
N ARG A 251 -12.18 -21.97 21.76
CA ARG A 251 -10.87 -21.77 21.15
C ARG A 251 -9.77 -22.54 21.88
N GLY A 252 -9.78 -22.54 23.22
CA GLY A 252 -8.86 -23.33 24.04
C GLY A 252 -8.97 -24.83 23.75
N VAL A 253 -10.20 -25.36 23.72
CA VAL A 253 -10.49 -26.76 23.37
C VAL A 253 -9.98 -27.11 21.97
N ARG A 254 -10.22 -26.24 20.97
CA ARG A 254 -9.71 -26.44 19.61
C ARG A 254 -8.18 -26.50 19.58
N ALA A 255 -7.51 -25.57 20.28
CA ALA A 255 -6.05 -25.54 20.34
C ALA A 255 -5.46 -26.81 20.96
N LEU A 256 -6.12 -27.38 21.99
CA LEU A 256 -5.74 -28.65 22.58
C LEU A 256 -5.95 -29.84 21.62
N ARG A 257 -7.08 -29.87 20.90
CA ARG A 257 -7.34 -30.90 19.87
C ARG A 257 -6.32 -30.84 18.73
N GLU A 258 -5.98 -29.65 18.26
CA GLU A 258 -4.98 -29.45 17.20
C GLU A 258 -3.59 -29.96 17.61
N ARG A 259 -3.20 -29.81 18.88
CA ARG A 259 -1.94 -30.38 19.40
C ARG A 259 -1.94 -31.92 19.43
N ARG A 260 -3.11 -32.53 19.60
CA ARG A 260 -3.28 -33.99 19.58
C ARG A 260 -3.41 -34.58 18.16
N GLY A 261 -3.72 -33.76 17.15
CA GLY A 261 -4.01 -34.16 15.77
C GLY A 261 -2.79 -34.43 14.86
N GLY A 262 -1.59 -34.59 15.42
CA GLY A 262 -0.36 -34.88 14.69
C GLY A 262 0.45 -33.61 14.32
N MET A 263 1.77 -33.78 14.31
CA MET A 263 2.75 -32.73 14.04
C MET A 263 3.48 -33.02 12.73
N ILE A 264 3.80 -31.97 11.97
CA ILE A 264 4.60 -32.03 10.75
C ILE A 264 5.85 -31.16 10.89
N ALA A 265 6.92 -31.53 10.21
CA ALA A 265 8.16 -30.75 10.12
C ALA A 265 8.14 -29.87 8.86
N LEU A 266 8.46 -28.58 9.04
CA LEU A 266 8.68 -27.64 7.95
C LEU A 266 10.16 -27.27 7.92
N SER A 267 10.83 -27.62 6.83
CA SER A 267 12.26 -27.40 6.61
C SER A 267 12.48 -26.23 5.65
N TYR A 268 13.17 -25.21 6.11
CA TYR A 268 13.48 -23.99 5.37
C TYR A 268 14.82 -24.13 4.66
N GLY A 269 14.96 -23.50 3.50
CA GLY A 269 16.20 -23.50 2.71
C GLY A 269 17.46 -22.96 3.41
N ASN A 270 17.33 -22.34 4.58
CA ASN A 270 18.46 -21.91 5.42
C ASN A 270 18.88 -22.94 6.49
N GLY A 271 18.37 -24.18 6.39
CA GLY A 271 18.66 -25.27 7.33
C GLY A 271 17.82 -25.27 8.61
N LYS A 272 16.99 -24.24 8.86
CA LYS A 272 16.08 -24.23 10.01
C LYS A 272 14.93 -25.21 9.77
N THR A 273 14.59 -26.00 10.78
CA THR A 273 13.42 -26.89 10.75
C THR A 273 12.51 -26.58 11.94
N VAL A 274 11.20 -26.50 11.72
CA VAL A 274 10.22 -26.24 12.78
C VAL A 274 9.12 -27.29 12.76
N ARG A 275 8.70 -27.77 13.94
CA ARG A 275 7.59 -28.72 14.07
C ARG A 275 6.30 -27.98 14.40
N VAL A 276 5.26 -28.17 13.58
CA VAL A 276 3.97 -27.50 13.74
C VAL A 276 2.81 -28.49 13.71
N PRO A 277 1.71 -28.23 14.43
CA PRO A 277 0.51 -29.06 14.30
C PRO A 277 -0.08 -28.94 12.90
N LYS A 278 -0.71 -30.02 12.43
CA LYS A 278 -1.41 -30.04 11.13
C LYS A 278 -2.48 -28.93 11.04
N GLY A 279 -2.66 -28.40 9.84
CA GLY A 279 -3.68 -27.38 9.53
C GLY A 279 -3.22 -25.91 9.62
N LEU A 280 -1.98 -25.65 10.04
CA LEU A 280 -1.35 -24.35 9.88
C LEU A 280 -0.92 -24.14 8.43
N SER A 281 -1.08 -22.92 7.92
CA SER A 281 -0.42 -22.54 6.67
C SER A 281 1.09 -22.38 6.89
N VAL A 282 1.88 -22.53 5.83
CA VAL A 282 3.33 -22.34 5.90
C VAL A 282 3.69 -20.95 6.46
N LEU A 283 2.99 -19.89 6.02
CA LEU A 283 3.22 -18.54 6.53
C LEU A 283 2.89 -18.43 8.02
N GLU A 284 1.78 -19.01 8.49
CA GLU A 284 1.44 -19.01 9.91
C GLU A 284 2.50 -19.75 10.74
N ALA A 285 3.00 -20.88 10.23
CA ALA A 285 4.06 -21.63 10.86
C ALA A 285 5.37 -20.84 10.93
N SER A 286 5.75 -20.14 9.85
CA SER A 286 6.92 -19.25 9.82
C SER A 286 6.78 -18.13 10.85
N LEU A 287 5.65 -17.41 10.85
CA LEU A 287 5.41 -16.33 11.79
C LEU A 287 5.40 -16.82 13.25
N ARG A 288 4.82 -18.00 13.51
CA ARG A 288 4.77 -18.59 14.85
C ARG A 288 6.15 -18.93 15.42
N HIS A 289 7.11 -19.30 14.57
CA HIS A 289 8.47 -19.69 14.97
C HIS A 289 9.51 -18.60 14.70
N ASN A 290 9.05 -17.35 14.57
CA ASN A 290 9.88 -16.18 14.28
C ASN A 290 10.81 -16.42 13.08
N VAL A 291 10.32 -17.13 12.05
CA VAL A 291 11.01 -17.23 10.76
C VAL A 291 10.55 -16.07 9.89
N PRO A 292 11.45 -15.16 9.49
CA PRO A 292 11.09 -14.05 8.63
C PRO A 292 10.45 -14.56 7.32
N HIS A 293 9.32 -13.99 6.90
CA HIS A 293 8.61 -14.42 5.70
C HIS A 293 7.87 -13.25 5.05
N ALA A 294 8.21 -12.91 3.80
CA ALA A 294 7.62 -11.81 3.06
C ALA A 294 6.10 -11.98 2.89
N SER A 295 5.31 -10.96 3.25
CA SER A 295 3.84 -11.03 3.17
C SER A 295 3.16 -9.66 3.13
N VAL A 296 3.30 -8.93 2.01
CA VAL A 296 2.75 -7.55 1.85
C VAL A 296 1.25 -7.49 2.11
N CYS A 297 0.49 -8.49 1.65
CA CYS A 297 -0.95 -8.55 1.91
C CYS A 297 -1.33 -9.11 3.29
N GLY A 298 -0.35 -9.46 4.15
CA GLY A 298 -0.59 -10.09 5.45
C GLY A 298 -1.16 -11.50 5.36
N GLY A 299 -0.81 -12.26 4.31
CA GLY A 299 -1.25 -13.66 4.16
C GLY A 299 -2.66 -13.86 3.59
N ARG A 300 -3.16 -12.90 2.82
CA ARG A 300 -4.55 -12.87 2.32
C ARG A 300 -4.70 -13.30 0.87
N ALA A 301 -3.67 -13.87 0.26
CA ALA A 301 -3.60 -14.21 -1.19
C ALA A 301 -4.06 -13.04 -2.10
N ARG A 302 -3.56 -11.83 -1.81
CA ARG A 302 -3.76 -10.64 -2.65
C ARG A 302 -2.47 -10.08 -3.24
N CYS A 303 -1.35 -10.70 -2.91
CA CYS A 303 -0.03 -10.42 -3.46
C CYS A 303 0.67 -11.76 -3.68
N SER A 304 1.76 -11.72 -4.42
CA SER A 304 2.60 -12.89 -4.73
C SER A 304 3.86 -12.96 -3.86
N THR A 305 4.00 -12.11 -2.84
CA THR A 305 5.27 -11.98 -2.08
C THR A 305 5.55 -13.15 -1.14
N CYS A 306 4.55 -13.88 -0.65
CA CYS A 306 4.76 -15.04 0.24
C CYS A 306 4.98 -16.35 -0.54
N ARG A 307 5.47 -16.27 -1.78
CA ARG A 307 5.70 -17.47 -2.59
C ARG A 307 6.85 -18.28 -2.00
N ILE A 308 6.65 -19.59 -2.03
CA ILE A 308 7.66 -20.59 -1.71
C ILE A 308 7.80 -21.53 -2.90
N ARG A 309 9.00 -22.09 -3.09
CA ARG A 309 9.24 -23.21 -3.98
C ARG A 309 9.53 -24.45 -3.15
N ILE A 310 8.73 -25.48 -3.35
CA ILE A 310 8.81 -26.75 -2.63
C ILE A 310 9.97 -27.57 -3.21
N ILE A 311 10.69 -28.26 -2.32
CA ILE A 311 11.83 -29.10 -2.63
C ILE A 311 11.43 -30.56 -2.42
N GLY A 312 11.56 -31.38 -3.45
CA GLY A 312 11.21 -32.81 -3.41
C GLY A 312 9.82 -33.11 -3.97
N ASP A 313 9.22 -34.19 -3.47
CA ASP A 313 7.91 -34.65 -3.92
C ASP A 313 6.81 -33.66 -3.55
N HIS A 314 5.93 -33.38 -4.52
CA HIS A 314 4.84 -32.42 -4.43
C HIS A 314 3.47 -33.04 -4.77
N ASP A 315 3.41 -34.36 -4.98
CA ASP A 315 2.17 -35.07 -5.32
C ASP A 315 1.19 -35.12 -4.13
N ALA A 316 1.72 -35.13 -2.91
CA ALA A 316 0.92 -35.11 -1.68
C ALA A 316 0.39 -33.71 -1.29
N LEU A 317 0.65 -32.67 -2.10
CA LEU A 317 0.21 -31.33 -1.78
C LEU A 317 -1.29 -31.15 -2.01
N PRO A 318 -1.99 -30.42 -1.12
CA PRO A 318 -3.39 -30.08 -1.36
C PRO A 318 -3.53 -29.18 -2.59
N THR A 319 -4.60 -29.37 -3.35
CA THR A 319 -4.92 -28.56 -4.53
C THR A 319 -4.94 -27.07 -4.19
N PRO A 320 -4.40 -26.18 -5.05
CA PRO A 320 -4.46 -24.75 -4.83
C PRO A 320 -5.89 -24.25 -4.60
N SER A 321 -6.08 -23.45 -3.55
CA SER A 321 -7.36 -22.77 -3.34
C SER A 321 -7.67 -21.82 -4.52
N GLN A 322 -8.93 -21.51 -4.78
CA GLN A 322 -9.30 -20.56 -5.86
C GLN A 322 -8.52 -19.24 -5.81
N ARG A 323 -8.23 -18.72 -4.61
CA ARG A 323 -7.46 -17.48 -4.43
C ARG A 323 -5.98 -17.66 -4.73
N GLU A 324 -5.43 -18.80 -4.35
CA GLU A 324 -4.05 -19.16 -4.68
C GLU A 324 -3.89 -19.29 -6.19
N ALA A 325 -4.76 -20.07 -6.84
CA ALA A 325 -4.78 -20.23 -8.29
C ALA A 325 -4.88 -18.88 -9.00
N PHE A 326 -5.82 -18.00 -8.60
CA PHE A 326 -5.96 -16.67 -9.18
C PHE A 326 -4.67 -15.83 -9.15
N VAL A 327 -3.93 -15.87 -8.03
CA VAL A 327 -2.67 -15.15 -7.91
C VAL A 327 -1.56 -15.82 -8.71
N LEU A 328 -1.45 -17.15 -8.69
CA LEU A 328 -0.43 -17.91 -9.42
C LEU A 328 -0.61 -17.75 -10.95
N THR A 329 -1.85 -17.76 -11.45
CA THR A 329 -2.14 -17.49 -12.87
C THR A 329 -1.69 -16.09 -13.27
N ARG A 330 -1.92 -15.05 -12.45
CA ARG A 330 -1.43 -13.69 -12.74
C ARG A 330 0.08 -13.54 -12.68
N VAL A 331 0.74 -14.36 -11.89
CA VAL A 331 2.21 -14.44 -11.83
C VAL A 331 2.78 -15.15 -13.06
N GLY A 332 1.94 -15.85 -13.85
CA GLY A 332 2.37 -16.59 -15.03
C GLY A 332 3.06 -17.91 -14.72
N THR A 333 2.85 -18.48 -13.52
CA THR A 333 3.46 -19.77 -13.15
C THR A 333 2.41 -20.89 -13.13
N ALA A 334 2.70 -21.96 -13.88
CA ALA A 334 1.94 -23.22 -13.86
C ALA A 334 2.71 -24.33 -13.10
N ASP A 335 3.87 -23.99 -12.52
CA ASP A 335 4.74 -24.93 -11.81
C ASP A 335 4.10 -25.31 -10.46
N PRO A 336 3.73 -26.59 -10.25
CA PRO A 336 3.05 -27.04 -9.03
C PRO A 336 3.94 -26.95 -7.78
N SER A 337 5.26 -26.86 -7.95
CA SER A 337 6.21 -26.65 -6.84
C SER A 337 6.13 -25.23 -6.26
N ILE A 338 5.56 -24.26 -6.99
CA ILE A 338 5.43 -22.88 -6.55
C ILE A 338 4.06 -22.66 -5.91
N ARG A 339 4.07 -22.37 -4.61
CA ARG A 339 2.86 -22.19 -3.80
C ARG A 339 2.88 -20.88 -3.04
N LEU A 340 1.70 -20.39 -2.64
CA LEU A 340 1.62 -19.28 -1.69
C LEU A 340 1.68 -19.85 -0.27
N ALA A 341 2.73 -19.49 0.49
CA ALA A 341 2.88 -19.93 1.87
C ALA A 341 1.67 -19.57 2.75
N CYS A 342 0.95 -18.50 2.43
CA CYS A 342 -0.24 -18.10 3.17
C CYS A 342 -1.49 -18.96 2.89
N GLN A 343 -1.51 -19.74 1.81
CA GLN A 343 -2.64 -20.60 1.44
C GLN A 343 -2.31 -22.08 1.64
N LEU A 344 -1.06 -22.49 1.36
CA LEU A 344 -0.64 -23.87 1.49
C LEU A 344 -0.67 -24.33 2.95
N ARG A 345 -1.48 -25.38 3.22
CA ARG A 345 -1.60 -26.07 4.51
C ARG A 345 -1.14 -27.52 4.36
N PRO A 346 0.15 -27.81 4.58
CA PRO A 346 0.67 -29.16 4.39
C PRO A 346 0.07 -30.15 5.40
N THR A 347 -0.08 -31.40 4.98
CA THR A 347 -0.58 -32.53 5.78
C THR A 347 0.52 -33.52 6.16
N SER A 348 1.69 -33.40 5.53
CA SER A 348 2.93 -34.14 5.74
C SER A 348 4.10 -33.16 5.90
N ASP A 349 5.29 -33.69 6.17
CA ASP A 349 6.52 -32.91 6.24
C ASP A 349 6.81 -32.24 4.89
N LEU A 350 7.36 -31.02 4.93
CA LEU A 350 7.54 -30.17 3.75
C LEU A 350 8.85 -29.40 3.81
N SER A 351 9.63 -29.49 2.72
CA SER A 351 10.85 -28.72 2.51
C SER A 351 10.64 -27.66 1.44
N PHE A 352 11.13 -26.43 1.64
CA PHE A 352 10.94 -25.34 0.68
C PHE A 352 11.95 -24.19 0.79
N PHE A 353 12.11 -23.45 -0.30
CA PHE A 353 12.77 -22.14 -0.35
C PHE A 353 11.74 -21.00 -0.35
N GLN A 354 12.05 -19.90 0.34
CA GLN A 354 11.29 -18.67 0.26
C GLN A 354 11.79 -17.87 -0.95
N LEU A 355 10.89 -17.55 -1.90
CA LEU A 355 11.30 -16.85 -3.13
C LEU A 355 11.56 -15.35 -2.91
N PHE A 356 11.12 -14.79 -1.79
CA PHE A 356 11.28 -13.38 -1.44
C PHE A 356 11.83 -13.23 -0.03
N ALA A 357 12.80 -12.31 0.13
CA ALA A 357 13.35 -11.96 1.43
C ALA A 357 12.31 -11.22 2.29
N ALA A 358 12.31 -11.51 3.59
CA ALA A 358 11.35 -10.94 4.53
C ALA A 358 11.61 -9.47 4.89
N HIS A 359 12.81 -8.96 4.59
CA HIS A 359 13.21 -7.59 4.88
C HIS A 359 12.80 -6.66 3.74
N THR A 360 11.56 -6.22 3.80
CA THR A 360 11.14 -4.93 3.24
C THR A 360 10.38 -4.25 4.37
N HIS A 361 11.14 -3.46 5.16
CA HIS A 361 10.76 -2.46 6.19
C HIS A 361 11.59 -2.57 7.49
N ALA A 362 12.56 -1.66 7.59
CA ALA A 362 13.10 -0.93 8.75
C ALA A 362 13.64 -1.69 9.98
N THR A 363 14.96 -1.55 10.18
CA THR A 363 15.56 -1.17 11.49
C THR A 363 16.80 -0.31 11.26
N ASP A 364 16.72 0.91 11.78
CA ASP A 364 17.73 1.85 12.31
C ASP A 364 19.07 2.07 11.59
N GLY A 365 19.22 3.30 11.10
CA GLY A 365 20.46 3.90 10.61
C GLY A 365 20.11 4.93 9.55
N ALA A 366 20.42 6.20 9.80
CA ALA A 366 20.08 7.33 8.93
C ALA A 366 20.63 7.15 7.50
N SER A 367 19.78 6.68 6.58
CA SER A 367 19.84 7.05 5.18
C SER A 367 18.42 7.02 4.62
N THR A 368 18.12 8.03 3.80
CA THR A 368 16.86 8.24 3.09
C THR A 368 16.26 6.94 2.54
N SER A 369 15.12 6.55 3.10
CA SER A 369 14.06 5.77 2.45
C SER A 369 14.51 4.84 1.32
N ALA A 370 14.81 3.58 1.66
CA ALA A 370 14.88 2.51 0.65
C ALA A 370 13.52 2.43 -0.06
N SER A 371 13.46 3.03 -1.26
CA SER A 371 12.21 3.15 -2.00
C SER A 371 11.83 1.77 -2.53
N ILE A 372 10.60 1.37 -2.22
CA ILE A 372 9.95 0.25 -2.91
C ILE A 372 9.97 0.60 -4.40
N GLY A 373 10.44 -0.34 -5.23
CA GLY A 373 10.54 -0.22 -6.69
C GLY A 373 9.45 0.67 -7.28
N GLN A 374 9.81 1.91 -7.64
CA GLN A 374 8.87 2.86 -8.25
C GLN A 374 9.01 2.74 -9.77
N GLU A 375 7.91 2.42 -10.44
CA GLU A 375 7.84 2.48 -11.90
C GLU A 375 7.86 3.96 -12.32
N ARG A 376 8.83 4.30 -13.16
CA ARG A 376 9.07 5.68 -13.62
C ARG A 376 9.68 5.65 -15.01
N TYR A 377 9.26 6.59 -15.86
CA TYR A 377 9.96 6.84 -17.12
C TYR A 377 11.30 7.54 -16.83
N LEU A 378 12.41 6.94 -17.26
CA LEU A 378 13.74 7.53 -17.17
C LEU A 378 14.46 7.44 -18.51
N VAL A 379 15.52 8.23 -18.66
CA VAL A 379 16.46 8.13 -19.77
C VAL A 379 17.79 7.61 -19.25
N SER A 380 18.23 6.49 -19.80
CA SER A 380 19.51 5.86 -19.53
C SER A 380 20.52 6.26 -20.59
N LEU A 381 21.66 6.77 -20.13
CA LEU A 381 22.83 7.05 -20.95
C LEU A 381 23.94 6.10 -20.51
N PHE A 382 24.45 5.28 -21.42
CA PHE A 382 25.64 4.48 -21.18
C PHE A 382 26.77 4.98 -22.07
N VAL A 383 27.95 5.16 -21.47
CA VAL A 383 29.15 5.61 -22.17
C VAL A 383 30.32 4.71 -21.81
N ASP A 384 31.19 4.44 -22.78
CA ASP A 384 32.31 3.52 -22.67
C ASP A 384 33.51 4.06 -23.45
N MET A 385 34.72 3.85 -22.93
CA MET A 385 35.95 4.25 -23.60
C MET A 385 36.31 3.24 -24.70
N ARG A 386 36.66 3.73 -25.89
CA ARG A 386 37.08 2.87 -27.00
C ARG A 386 38.53 2.48 -26.86
N GLY A 387 38.77 1.16 -26.92
CA GLY A 387 40.13 0.62 -26.97
C GLY A 387 40.86 0.70 -25.63
N SER A 388 40.15 0.82 -24.52
CA SER A 388 40.72 0.81 -23.16
C SER A 388 41.55 -0.45 -22.87
N THR A 389 41.15 -1.61 -23.41
CA THR A 389 41.93 -2.85 -23.30
C THR A 389 43.31 -2.71 -23.97
N GLN A 390 43.36 -2.13 -25.19
CA GLN A 390 44.63 -1.90 -25.88
C GLN A 390 45.48 -0.83 -25.18
N LEU A 391 44.85 0.14 -24.51
CA LEU A 391 45.52 1.12 -23.68
C LEU A 391 46.18 0.44 -22.46
N ALA A 392 45.48 -0.50 -21.82
CA ALA A 392 45.96 -1.26 -20.67
C ALA A 392 47.14 -2.21 -21.00
N GLU A 393 47.15 -2.79 -22.20
CA GLU A 393 48.25 -3.67 -22.65
C GLU A 393 49.56 -2.93 -22.91
N LYS A 394 49.50 -1.65 -23.27
CA LYS A 394 50.66 -0.86 -23.72
C LYS A 394 51.21 0.08 -22.65
N ARG A 395 50.60 0.14 -21.47
CA ARG A 395 50.97 1.05 -20.37
C ARG A 395 51.15 0.32 -19.06
N LEU A 396 51.82 1.00 -18.12
CA LEU A 396 51.86 0.54 -16.74
C LEU A 396 50.44 0.58 -16.13
N PRO A 397 50.09 -0.36 -15.23
CA PRO A 397 48.75 -0.42 -14.65
C PRO A 397 48.28 0.88 -13.98
N PHE A 398 49.16 1.58 -13.28
CA PHE A 398 48.82 2.85 -12.61
C PHE A 398 48.50 3.97 -13.58
N ASP A 399 49.22 4.07 -14.72
CA ASP A 399 48.94 5.07 -15.75
C ASP A 399 47.58 4.81 -16.41
N THR A 400 47.25 3.53 -16.62
CA THR A 400 45.95 3.13 -17.16
C THR A 400 44.82 3.53 -16.22
N VAL A 401 44.96 3.23 -14.93
CA VAL A 401 43.97 3.63 -13.90
C VAL A 401 43.83 5.15 -13.84
N PHE A 402 44.93 5.91 -13.92
CA PHE A 402 44.88 7.36 -13.94
C PHE A 402 44.07 7.91 -15.12
N ILE A 403 44.31 7.40 -16.34
CA ILE A 403 43.60 7.83 -17.55
C ILE A 403 42.11 7.47 -17.46
N VAL A 404 41.78 6.25 -17.02
CA VAL A 404 40.39 5.80 -16.84
C VAL A 404 39.67 6.69 -15.82
N ASN A 405 40.29 7.00 -14.68
CA ASN A 405 39.70 7.88 -13.68
C ASN A 405 39.50 9.32 -14.20
N ARG A 406 40.43 9.85 -15.01
CA ARG A 406 40.26 11.16 -15.65
C ARG A 406 39.11 11.17 -16.65
N PHE A 407 38.99 10.12 -17.46
CA PHE A 407 37.87 9.93 -18.37
C PHE A 407 36.53 9.87 -17.63
N LEU A 408 36.41 8.98 -16.63
CA LEU A 408 35.19 8.84 -15.84
C LEU A 408 34.84 10.13 -15.08
N GLY A 409 35.86 10.91 -14.65
CA GLY A 409 35.68 12.23 -14.05
C GLY A 409 35.06 13.24 -15.03
N ALA A 410 35.62 13.38 -16.23
CA ALA A 410 35.11 14.25 -17.28
C ALA A 410 33.67 13.89 -17.68
N VAL A 411 33.39 12.59 -17.82
CA VAL A 411 32.04 12.09 -18.10
C VAL A 411 31.08 12.41 -16.95
N SER A 412 31.47 12.15 -15.70
CA SER A 412 30.62 12.40 -14.53
C SER A 412 30.26 13.87 -14.39
N GLN A 413 31.23 14.76 -14.63
CA GLN A 413 31.04 16.20 -14.61
C GLN A 413 29.98 16.64 -15.63
N ALA A 414 30.11 16.20 -16.88
CA ALA A 414 29.15 16.51 -17.94
C ALA A 414 27.72 16.03 -17.62
N VAL A 415 27.58 14.85 -17.01
CA VAL A 415 26.28 14.29 -16.60
C VAL A 415 25.64 15.14 -15.50
N ILE A 416 26.41 15.50 -14.47
CA ILE A 416 25.92 16.29 -13.33
C ILE A 416 25.51 17.70 -13.77
N GLU A 417 26.33 18.37 -14.58
CA GLU A 417 26.06 19.73 -15.10
C GLU A 417 24.75 19.79 -15.91
N ASN A 418 24.33 18.67 -16.50
CA ASN A 418 23.12 18.58 -17.32
C ASN A 418 21.94 17.92 -16.59
N GLY A 419 22.00 17.77 -15.26
CA GLY A 419 20.88 17.29 -14.43
C GLY A 419 20.68 15.77 -14.43
N GLY A 420 21.71 15.02 -14.85
CA GLY A 420 21.76 13.56 -14.70
C GLY A 420 22.45 13.14 -13.41
N GLN A 421 22.27 11.88 -13.05
CA GLN A 421 22.94 11.25 -11.91
C GLN A 421 23.84 10.10 -12.41
N PRO A 422 25.17 10.15 -12.18
CA PRO A 422 26.03 8.99 -12.31
C PRO A 422 25.53 7.87 -11.38
N ASN A 423 25.36 6.67 -11.93
CA ASN A 423 24.75 5.55 -11.19
C ASN A 423 25.75 4.40 -11.01
N GLN A 424 26.21 3.79 -12.10
CA GLN A 424 27.06 2.61 -12.02
C GLN A 424 28.29 2.75 -12.92
N PHE A 425 29.46 2.45 -12.36
CA PHE A 425 30.71 2.33 -13.10
C PHE A 425 30.96 0.87 -13.46
N VAL A 426 31.22 0.57 -14.74
CA VAL A 426 31.46 -0.78 -15.25
C VAL A 426 32.76 -0.77 -16.03
N GLY A 427 33.87 -1.07 -15.33
CA GLY A 427 35.20 -0.94 -15.92
C GLY A 427 35.52 0.52 -16.24
N ASP A 428 35.71 0.79 -17.53
CA ASP A 428 35.95 2.10 -18.13
C ASP A 428 34.66 2.78 -18.64
N GLY A 429 33.50 2.16 -18.44
CA GLY A 429 32.20 2.70 -18.79
C GLY A 429 31.39 3.21 -17.59
N MET A 430 30.39 4.03 -17.88
CA MET A 430 29.49 4.62 -16.89
C MET A 430 28.04 4.60 -17.38
N LEU A 431 27.13 4.17 -16.50
CA LEU A 431 25.69 4.34 -16.61
C LEU A 431 25.25 5.60 -15.87
N ALA A 432 24.53 6.48 -16.56
CA ALA A 432 23.86 7.65 -16.01
C ALA A 432 22.34 7.56 -16.17
N LEU A 433 21.62 8.14 -15.20
CA LEU A 433 20.17 8.22 -15.20
C LEU A 433 19.69 9.68 -15.24
N PHE A 434 18.68 9.95 -16.06
CA PHE A 434 18.01 11.25 -16.17
C PHE A 434 16.51 11.08 -15.96
N GLY A 435 15.85 12.09 -15.36
CA GLY A 435 14.40 12.07 -15.10
C GLY A 435 13.98 11.67 -13.69
N LEU A 436 14.93 11.54 -12.75
CA LEU A 436 14.62 11.24 -11.34
C LEU A 436 13.79 12.33 -10.64
N ALA A 437 14.00 13.59 -11.03
CA ALA A 437 13.25 14.75 -10.55
C ALA A 437 12.67 15.60 -11.69
N ALA A 438 12.74 15.12 -12.93
CA ALA A 438 12.27 15.81 -14.13
C ALA A 438 11.16 14.99 -14.83
N ASP A 439 10.37 15.67 -15.67
CA ASP A 439 9.42 15.04 -16.59
C ASP A 439 10.15 14.35 -17.76
N PRO A 440 9.48 13.44 -18.50
CA PRO A 440 10.08 12.70 -19.60
C PRO A 440 10.74 13.56 -20.69
N GLN A 441 10.12 14.68 -21.08
CA GLN A 441 10.62 15.54 -22.15
C GLN A 441 11.90 16.26 -21.70
N THR A 442 11.88 16.84 -20.49
CA THR A 442 13.07 17.46 -19.89
C THR A 442 14.22 16.45 -19.74
N ALA A 443 13.92 15.23 -19.27
CA ALA A 443 14.92 14.18 -19.10
C ALA A 443 15.61 13.78 -20.43
N CYS A 444 14.84 13.65 -21.52
CA CYS A 444 15.38 13.34 -22.85
C CYS A 444 16.32 14.45 -23.34
N ARG A 445 15.92 15.71 -23.18
CA ARG A 445 16.75 16.87 -23.55
C ARG A 445 18.02 16.95 -22.71
N GLN A 446 17.93 16.71 -21.41
CA GLN A 446 19.07 16.68 -20.49
C GLN A 446 20.10 15.60 -20.88
N ALA A 447 19.65 14.38 -21.19
CA ALA A 447 20.53 13.31 -21.63
C ALA A 447 21.28 13.64 -22.94
N MET A 448 20.59 14.26 -23.91
CA MET A 448 21.21 14.67 -25.17
C MET A 448 22.23 15.82 -24.97
N LYS A 449 21.94 16.76 -24.08
CA LYS A 449 22.91 17.81 -23.71
C LYS A 449 24.10 17.25 -22.96
N ALA A 450 23.89 16.28 -22.07
CA ALA A 450 24.96 15.59 -21.37
C ALA A 450 25.89 14.88 -22.36
N ALA A 451 25.36 14.23 -23.40
CA ALA A 451 26.18 13.60 -24.44
C ALA A 451 27.06 14.62 -25.21
N ALA A 452 26.52 15.80 -25.52
CA ALA A 452 27.31 16.88 -26.11
C ALA A 452 28.37 17.43 -25.15
N GLY A 453 28.03 17.56 -23.86
CA GLY A 453 28.95 17.95 -22.80
C GLY A 453 30.08 16.94 -22.62
N ILE A 454 29.78 15.63 -22.64
CA ILE A 454 30.78 14.57 -22.57
C ILE A 454 31.79 14.74 -23.70
N ALA A 455 31.34 14.94 -24.94
CA ALA A 455 32.23 15.15 -26.08
C ALA A 455 33.15 16.37 -25.88
N ALA A 456 32.62 17.50 -25.42
CA ALA A 456 33.42 18.70 -25.15
C ALA A 456 34.46 18.48 -24.03
N HIS A 457 34.06 17.88 -22.91
CA HIS A 457 34.97 17.59 -21.78
C HIS A 457 36.05 16.56 -22.14
N ILE A 458 35.76 15.62 -23.04
CA ILE A 458 36.76 14.67 -23.55
C ILE A 458 37.71 15.31 -24.57
N ASP A 459 37.24 16.24 -25.41
CA ASP A 459 38.11 17.04 -26.27
C ASP A 459 39.14 17.84 -25.43
N GLU A 460 38.68 18.51 -24.37
CA GLU A 460 39.56 19.23 -23.43
C GLU A 460 40.55 18.29 -22.74
N LEU A 461 40.10 17.10 -22.33
CA LEU A 461 40.97 16.09 -21.75
C LEU A 461 42.04 15.59 -22.74
N ASN A 462 41.66 15.42 -24.01
CA ASN A 462 42.58 15.04 -25.08
C ASN A 462 43.63 16.12 -25.35
N ASP A 463 43.24 17.40 -25.32
CA ASP A 463 44.17 18.52 -25.48
C ASP A 463 45.17 18.59 -24.33
N LEU A 464 44.68 18.44 -23.08
CA LEU A 464 45.52 18.40 -21.88
C LEU A 464 46.51 17.24 -21.89
N LEU A 465 46.09 16.08 -22.40
CA LEU A 465 46.91 14.86 -22.44
C LEU A 465 47.61 14.66 -23.80
N SER A 466 47.62 15.67 -24.66
CA SER A 466 48.11 15.54 -26.05
C SER A 466 49.59 15.15 -26.15
N HIS A 467 50.40 15.52 -25.16
CA HIS A 467 51.81 15.13 -25.06
C HIS A 467 52.01 13.77 -24.36
N ASP A 468 51.02 13.34 -23.58
CA ASP A 468 51.06 12.12 -22.77
C ASP A 468 50.43 10.92 -23.49
N LEU A 469 49.51 11.15 -24.42
CA LEU A 469 48.76 10.14 -25.18
C LEU A 469 49.14 10.16 -26.67
N ARG A 470 49.56 8.99 -27.20
CA ARG A 470 49.83 8.83 -28.64
C ARG A 470 48.58 8.85 -29.52
N GLN A 471 47.43 8.56 -28.94
CA GLN A 471 46.14 8.55 -29.62
C GLN A 471 45.11 9.22 -28.70
N PRO A 472 44.19 10.03 -29.25
CA PRO A 472 43.14 10.64 -28.46
C PRO A 472 42.22 9.57 -27.87
N ILE A 473 41.74 9.83 -26.66
CA ILE A 473 40.67 9.07 -26.01
C ILE A 473 39.42 9.20 -26.89
N ARG A 474 38.90 8.05 -27.30
CA ARG A 474 37.64 7.93 -28.03
C ARG A 474 36.61 7.25 -27.14
N PHE A 475 35.33 7.48 -27.42
CA PHE A 475 34.23 6.92 -26.63
C PHE A 475 33.06 6.54 -27.54
N GLY A 476 32.06 5.89 -26.96
CA GLY A 476 30.75 5.70 -27.59
C GLY A 476 29.65 5.91 -26.56
N ILE A 477 28.54 6.53 -26.96
CA ILE A 477 27.39 6.83 -26.11
C ILE A 477 26.13 6.14 -26.66
N GLY A 478 25.39 5.46 -25.81
CA GLY A 478 24.06 4.93 -26.10
C GLY A 478 23.02 5.60 -25.22
N ILE A 479 21.94 6.13 -25.81
CA ILE A 479 20.88 6.83 -25.07
C ILE A 479 19.52 6.22 -25.42
N HIS A 480 18.79 5.79 -24.40
CA HIS A 480 17.42 5.31 -24.56
C HIS A 480 16.55 5.67 -23.35
N GLY A 481 15.27 5.94 -23.62
CA GLY A 481 14.28 6.32 -22.62
C GLY A 481 13.13 5.32 -22.62
N GLY A 482 12.59 5.05 -21.43
CA GLY A 482 11.49 4.11 -21.25
C GLY A 482 11.10 3.94 -19.79
N GLU A 483 10.03 3.18 -19.55
CA GLU A 483 9.60 2.83 -18.20
C GLU A 483 10.58 1.83 -17.55
N VAL A 484 11.05 2.20 -16.36
CA VAL A 484 11.96 1.38 -15.54
C VAL A 484 11.48 1.37 -14.09
N ILE A 485 11.95 0.39 -13.33
CA ILE A 485 11.74 0.32 -11.89
C ILE A 485 13.00 0.85 -11.21
N ILE A 486 12.89 1.94 -10.46
CA ILE A 486 14.01 2.45 -9.64
C ILE A 486 13.93 1.94 -8.21
N GLY A 487 15.09 1.64 -7.62
CA GLY A 487 15.18 1.31 -6.21
C GLY A 487 16.57 0.87 -5.78
N ASP A 488 16.67 0.59 -4.50
CA ASP A 488 17.87 0.06 -3.87
C ASP A 488 18.04 -1.43 -4.21
N ILE A 489 19.10 -1.77 -4.94
CA ILE A 489 19.44 -3.13 -5.33
C ILE A 489 20.77 -3.51 -4.70
N GLY A 490 20.80 -4.64 -4.00
CA GLY A 490 22.03 -5.12 -3.39
C GLY A 490 21.80 -6.03 -2.20
N TYR A 491 22.88 -6.33 -1.48
CA TYR A 491 22.84 -7.18 -0.30
C TYR A 491 23.62 -6.54 0.85
N ARG A 492 22.94 -6.37 2.00
CA ARG A 492 23.50 -5.77 3.23
C ARG A 492 24.13 -4.40 2.95
N ASP A 493 25.43 -4.27 3.18
CA ASP A 493 26.18 -3.01 3.05
C ASP A 493 26.56 -2.69 1.60
N HIS A 494 26.19 -3.55 0.64
CA HIS A 494 26.41 -3.36 -0.79
C HIS A 494 25.10 -3.05 -1.52
N ILE A 495 24.38 -2.03 -1.07
CA ILE A 495 23.16 -1.53 -1.71
C ILE A 495 23.52 -0.38 -2.65
N VAL A 496 23.08 -0.47 -3.90
CA VAL A 496 23.24 0.58 -4.91
C VAL A 496 21.85 0.98 -5.40
N PHE A 497 21.54 2.27 -5.34
CA PHE A 497 20.35 2.82 -5.98
C PHE A 497 20.53 2.73 -7.49
N THR A 498 19.65 2.00 -8.19
CA THR A 498 19.74 1.87 -9.65
C THR A 498 18.38 1.70 -10.30
N ALA A 499 18.36 1.76 -11.64
CA ALA A 499 17.19 1.49 -12.46
C ALA A 499 17.26 0.07 -13.01
N LEU A 500 16.13 -0.63 -13.02
CA LEU A 500 15.98 -1.97 -13.58
C LEU A 500 14.87 -1.95 -14.64
N GLY A 501 15.20 -2.40 -15.84
CA GLY A 501 14.24 -2.47 -16.94
C GLY A 501 14.92 -2.65 -18.29
N ASP A 502 14.12 -2.92 -19.32
CA ASP A 502 14.59 -3.07 -20.69
C ASP A 502 15.33 -1.81 -21.16
N ALA A 503 14.88 -0.62 -20.72
CA ALA A 503 15.44 0.63 -21.18
C ALA A 503 16.95 0.78 -20.86
N VAL A 504 17.38 0.30 -19.70
CA VAL A 504 18.79 0.30 -19.27
C VAL A 504 19.63 -0.62 -20.17
N ASN A 505 19.12 -1.83 -20.45
CA ASN A 505 19.80 -2.81 -21.29
C ASN A 505 19.89 -2.34 -22.75
N VAL A 506 18.85 -1.68 -23.26
CA VAL A 506 18.86 -1.10 -24.60
C VAL A 506 19.91 0.00 -24.69
N ALA A 507 20.04 0.89 -23.71
CA ALA A 507 21.07 1.94 -23.74
C ALA A 507 22.50 1.37 -23.84
N VAL A 508 22.82 0.31 -23.09
CA VAL A 508 24.11 -0.40 -23.19
C VAL A 508 24.31 -0.97 -24.60
N ARG A 509 23.29 -1.61 -25.17
CA ARG A 509 23.38 -2.18 -26.52
C ARG A 509 23.55 -1.10 -27.59
N LEU A 510 22.85 0.02 -27.48
CA LEU A 510 23.01 1.16 -28.38
C LEU A 510 24.43 1.72 -28.32
N GLN A 511 25.01 1.79 -27.12
CA GLN A 511 26.41 2.20 -26.96
C GLN A 511 27.35 1.22 -27.69
N ASP A 512 27.17 -0.09 -27.51
CA ASP A 512 27.98 -1.09 -28.21
C ASP A 512 27.89 -0.98 -29.74
N MET A 513 26.70 -0.62 -30.26
CA MET A 513 26.48 -0.43 -31.69
C MET A 513 27.27 0.74 -32.28
N THR A 514 27.67 1.73 -31.46
CA THR A 514 28.51 2.85 -31.92
C THR A 514 29.80 2.35 -32.59
N LYS A 515 30.32 1.20 -32.16
CA LYS A 515 31.53 0.56 -32.73
C LYS A 515 31.32 0.14 -34.18
N THR A 516 30.18 -0.45 -34.49
CA THR A 516 29.85 -0.96 -35.84
C THR A 516 29.38 0.17 -36.75
N LEU A 517 28.67 1.15 -36.20
CA LEU A 517 28.14 2.31 -36.92
C LEU A 517 29.17 3.43 -37.10
N ALA A 518 30.37 3.29 -36.52
CA ALA A 518 31.46 4.25 -36.59
C ALA A 518 31.05 5.69 -36.22
N CYS A 519 30.23 5.84 -35.19
CA CYS A 519 29.68 7.13 -34.71
C CYS A 519 30.01 7.36 -33.23
N GLU A 520 29.82 8.57 -32.69
CA GLU A 520 30.06 8.85 -31.27
C GLU A 520 28.86 8.55 -30.39
N ALA A 521 27.64 8.76 -30.88
CA ALA A 521 26.43 8.46 -30.12
C ALA A 521 25.36 7.76 -30.97
N VAL A 522 24.55 6.93 -30.31
CA VAL A 522 23.33 6.33 -30.85
C VAL A 522 22.19 6.63 -29.88
N VAL A 523 21.16 7.29 -30.38
CA VAL A 523 20.00 7.72 -29.58
C VAL A 523 18.76 7.01 -30.10
N SER A 524 17.97 6.36 -29.24
CA SER A 524 16.71 5.76 -29.70
C SER A 524 15.75 6.82 -30.25
N ASP A 525 14.94 6.48 -31.26
CA ASP A 525 13.97 7.44 -31.81
C ASP A 525 12.94 7.90 -30.77
N GLU A 526 12.62 7.05 -29.78
CA GLU A 526 11.78 7.42 -28.64
C GLU A 526 12.30 8.63 -27.87
N VAL A 527 13.61 8.71 -27.64
CA VAL A 527 14.25 9.85 -26.96
C VAL A 527 14.18 11.10 -27.82
N ARG A 528 14.44 11.01 -29.14
CA ARG A 528 14.28 12.15 -30.07
C ARG A 528 12.85 12.67 -30.07
N ARG A 529 11.88 11.76 -30.24
CA ARG A 529 10.44 12.08 -30.28
C ARG A 529 9.99 12.74 -28.99
N THR A 530 10.38 12.18 -27.84
CA THR A 530 10.00 12.70 -26.52
C THR A 530 10.71 14.01 -26.21
N ALA A 531 11.94 14.22 -26.72
CA ALA A 531 12.65 15.48 -26.64
C ALA A 531 12.08 16.57 -27.57
N ASP A 532 11.10 16.25 -28.43
CA ASP A 532 10.50 17.16 -29.40
C ASP A 532 11.54 17.79 -30.35
N ILE A 533 12.39 16.93 -30.91
CA ILE A 533 13.38 17.28 -31.93
C ILE A 533 12.84 16.85 -33.29
N ALA A 534 13.03 17.64 -34.34
CA ALA A 534 12.52 17.35 -35.68
C ALA A 534 12.97 15.97 -36.23
N ASP A 535 12.14 15.36 -37.07
CA ASP A 535 12.34 13.99 -37.57
C ASP A 535 13.51 13.87 -38.55
N ASP A 536 13.83 14.94 -39.26
CA ASP A 536 14.93 15.06 -40.22
C ASP A 536 16.25 15.56 -39.58
N ALA A 537 16.24 15.85 -38.27
CA ALA A 537 17.38 16.44 -37.57
C ALA A 537 18.59 15.49 -37.45
N LEU A 538 18.37 14.18 -37.48
CA LEU A 538 19.41 13.15 -37.36
C LEU A 538 19.08 11.94 -38.26
N PRO A 539 20.09 11.32 -38.91
CA PRO A 539 19.89 10.12 -39.72
C PRO A 539 19.23 8.99 -38.92
N GLN A 540 18.13 8.44 -39.46
CA GLN A 540 17.46 7.28 -38.89
C GLN A 540 18.04 5.98 -39.46
N GLN A 541 18.16 4.98 -38.61
CA GLN A 541 18.45 3.61 -39.01
C GLN A 541 17.62 2.64 -38.17
N GLU A 542 17.15 1.54 -38.77
CA GLU A 542 16.58 0.42 -38.02
C GLU A 542 17.68 -0.56 -37.63
N VAL A 543 17.68 -0.95 -36.35
CA VAL A 543 18.69 -1.85 -35.81
C VAL A 543 18.04 -3.03 -35.08
N ALA A 544 18.57 -4.22 -35.33
CA ALA A 544 18.18 -5.41 -34.59
C ALA A 544 18.88 -5.42 -33.23
N ILE A 545 18.10 -5.41 -32.15
CA ILE A 545 18.62 -5.48 -30.78
C ILE A 545 18.45 -6.90 -30.26
N ARG A 546 19.56 -7.54 -29.89
CA ARG A 546 19.57 -8.90 -29.33
C ARG A 546 18.61 -9.01 -28.15
N GLY A 547 17.60 -9.87 -28.25
CA GLY A 547 16.59 -10.06 -27.19
C GLY A 547 15.31 -9.24 -27.35
N ARG A 548 15.12 -8.56 -28.49
CA ARG A 548 13.83 -8.02 -28.93
C ARG A 548 13.44 -8.64 -30.28
N ASP A 549 12.15 -8.90 -30.45
CA ASP A 549 11.58 -9.46 -31.69
C ASP A 549 11.37 -8.41 -32.79
N GLN A 550 11.24 -7.13 -32.42
CA GLN A 550 11.04 -6.02 -33.35
C GLN A 550 12.30 -5.14 -33.45
N PRO A 551 12.69 -4.71 -34.65
CA PRO A 551 13.79 -3.76 -34.82
C PRO A 551 13.47 -2.43 -34.13
N LEU A 552 14.50 -1.76 -33.60
CA LEU A 552 14.37 -0.45 -32.98
C LEU A 552 14.84 0.62 -33.95
N ALA A 553 14.03 1.66 -34.16
CA ALA A 553 14.47 2.86 -34.86
C ALA A 553 15.41 3.68 -33.97
N VAL A 554 16.60 4.00 -34.49
CA VAL A 554 17.63 4.76 -33.78
C VAL A 554 18.14 5.91 -34.65
N ARG A 555 18.71 6.91 -33.99
CA ARG A 555 19.34 8.09 -34.58
C ARG A 555 20.85 7.99 -34.40
N VAL A 556 21.57 8.00 -35.51
CA VAL A 556 23.03 7.88 -35.53
C VAL A 556 23.64 9.27 -35.50
N VAL A 557 24.55 9.49 -34.55
CA VAL A 557 25.16 10.80 -34.31
C VAL A 557 26.67 10.65 -34.49
N ALA A 558 27.18 11.15 -35.61
CA ALA A 558 28.60 11.07 -35.93
C ALA A 558 29.45 11.85 -34.92
N ASN A 559 29.05 13.07 -34.59
CA ASN A 559 29.67 13.92 -33.57
C ASN A 559 28.65 14.31 -32.49
N ALA A 560 28.89 13.90 -31.25
CA ALA A 560 27.94 14.10 -30.16
C ALA A 560 27.74 15.58 -29.77
N ARG A 561 28.67 16.49 -30.12
CA ARG A 561 28.52 17.94 -29.85
C ARG A 561 27.35 18.56 -30.61
N GLU A 562 26.96 17.99 -31.75
CA GLU A 562 25.82 18.47 -32.56
C GLU A 562 24.49 18.39 -31.80
N LEU A 563 24.39 17.51 -30.80
CA LEU A 563 23.19 17.31 -29.99
C LEU A 563 22.80 18.57 -29.19
N ALA A 564 23.77 19.38 -28.74
CA ALA A 564 23.48 20.61 -28.01
C ALA A 564 22.69 21.61 -28.86
N ALA A 565 23.11 21.81 -30.12
CA ALA A 565 22.46 22.73 -31.04
C ALA A 565 21.03 22.30 -31.39
N LEU A 566 20.78 21.00 -31.50
CA LEU A 566 19.44 20.45 -31.78
C LEU A 566 18.48 20.69 -30.62
N VAL A 567 18.93 20.47 -29.39
CA VAL A 567 18.10 20.68 -28.19
C VAL A 567 17.76 22.16 -27.98
N ASP A 568 18.71 23.06 -28.26
CA ASP A 568 18.52 24.51 -28.07
C ASP A 568 17.70 25.18 -29.18
N ARG A 569 17.76 24.68 -30.43
CA ARG A 569 16.90 25.18 -31.53
C ARG A 569 15.42 24.89 -31.29
N SER A 570 15.08 23.71 -30.79
CA SER A 570 13.70 23.33 -30.49
C SER A 570 13.06 24.22 -29.40
N LYS A 571 13.85 24.71 -28.42
CA LYS A 571 13.37 25.72 -27.45
C LYS A 571 12.93 27.05 -28.07
N ARG A 572 13.52 27.47 -29.20
CA ARG A 572 13.21 28.75 -29.87
C ARG A 572 11.99 28.68 -30.79
N VAL A 573 11.52 27.48 -31.14
CA VAL A 573 10.30 27.28 -31.94
C VAL A 573 9.06 27.14 -31.04
N ALA A 574 9.26 26.77 -29.77
CA ALA A 574 8.20 26.58 -28.78
C ALA A 574 7.97 27.80 -27.84
N ALA A 575 8.80 28.84 -27.93
CA ALA A 575 8.65 30.12 -27.23
C ALA A 575 8.28 31.20 -28.25
#